data_AF-A0A2H0QLA8-F1
#
_entry.id   AF-A0A2H0QLA8-F1
#
_cell.length_a   1.000
_cell.length_b   1.000
_cell.length_c   1.000
_cell.angle_alpha   90.00
_cell.angle_beta   90.00
_cell.angle_gamma   90.00
#
_symmetry.space_group_name_H-M   'P 1'
#
loop_
_entity.id
_entity.type
_entity.pdbx_description
1 polymer ?
#
loop_
_entity_poly.entity_id
_entity_poly.type
_entity_poly.pdbx_seq_one_letter_code
_entity_poly.pdbx_strand_id
1 'polypeptide(L)'
;MKLTVMTLAIFLSASVFAHFEIGTYMGTDQNGNACKVVIKGVTFTNNEHHPLNENVEIEVPFHAQTRTFSHLAIVDESKGTVRPKKEILSSVNTTSVGAAAYELTMDSVGPSKMVYMEDNYKDRAQSSMKTCSELLFTGN
;
A
#
# COMPACT_ATOMS: atom_id res chain seq x y z
N MET A 1 43.30 22.53 -32.91
CA MET A 1 43.03 21.64 -31.75
C MET A 1 41.52 21.53 -31.60
N LYS A 2 40.96 20.32 -31.74
CA LYS A 2 39.53 20.05 -31.65
C LYS A 2 39.14 19.98 -30.16
N LEU A 3 38.24 20.86 -29.73
CA LEU A 3 37.74 20.89 -28.35
C LEU A 3 36.56 19.90 -28.26
N THR A 4 36.82 18.73 -27.68
CA THR A 4 35.80 17.69 -27.47
C THR A 4 34.89 18.13 -26.32
N VAL A 5 33.66 18.53 -26.63
CA VAL A 5 32.63 18.82 -25.64
C VAL A 5 32.18 17.49 -25.04
N MET A 6 32.56 17.24 -23.79
CA MET A 6 32.14 16.06 -23.03
C MET A 6 30.77 16.33 -22.42
N THR A 7 29.71 15.88 -23.09
CA THR A 7 28.33 15.98 -22.61
C THR A 7 28.14 14.97 -21.46
N LEU A 8 28.09 15.48 -20.23
CA LEU A 8 27.77 14.69 -19.04
C LEU A 8 26.25 14.43 -19.01
N ALA A 9 25.83 13.27 -19.52
CA ALA A 9 24.48 12.78 -19.35
C ALA A 9 24.31 12.25 -17.92
N ILE A 10 23.82 13.10 -17.02
CA ILE A 10 23.42 12.68 -15.68
C ILE A 10 22.12 11.87 -15.83
N PHE A 11 22.25 10.55 -15.75
CA PHE A 11 21.14 9.63 -15.56
C PHE A 11 20.48 9.94 -14.21
N LEU A 12 19.38 10.69 -14.23
CA LEU A 12 18.45 10.75 -13.10
C LEU A 12 17.68 9.42 -13.09
N SER A 13 18.14 8.49 -12.25
CA SER A 13 17.39 7.28 -11.94
C SER A 13 16.14 7.67 -11.16
N ALA A 14 15.01 7.84 -11.85
CA ALA A 14 13.71 8.02 -11.21
C ALA A 14 13.40 6.76 -10.40
N SER A 15 13.50 6.87 -9.07
CA SER A 15 12.99 5.87 -8.15
C SER A 15 11.49 5.76 -8.36
N VAL A 16 11.06 4.63 -8.91
CA VAL A 16 9.64 4.30 -9.12
C VAL A 16 9.01 4.09 -7.75
N PHE A 17 8.40 5.15 -7.21
CA PHE A 17 7.55 5.09 -6.02
C PHE A 17 6.23 4.39 -6.35
N ALA A 18 5.51 3.96 -5.31
CA ALA A 18 4.18 3.42 -5.47
C ALA A 18 3.29 4.45 -6.19
N HIS A 19 2.77 4.07 -7.35
CA HIS A 19 2.14 4.95 -8.33
C HIS A 19 0.66 5.17 -7.95
N PHE A 20 0.39 5.84 -6.83
CA PHE A 20 -0.98 6.21 -6.45
C PHE A 20 -1.13 7.71 -6.26
N GLU A 21 -2.32 8.19 -6.56
CA GLU A 21 -2.72 9.58 -6.38
C GLU A 21 -3.32 9.75 -4.99
N ILE A 22 -2.99 10.84 -4.32
CA ILE A 22 -3.71 11.24 -3.10
C ILE A 22 -5.14 11.57 -3.51
N GLY A 23 -6.12 11.01 -2.80
CA GLY A 23 -7.55 11.24 -3.03
C GLY A 23 -8.42 10.01 -2.86
N THR A 24 -9.60 10.07 -3.47
CA THR A 24 -10.67 9.08 -3.29
C THR A 24 -10.60 8.03 -4.38
N TYR A 25 -10.71 6.77 -3.94
CA TYR A 25 -10.89 5.60 -4.76
C TYR A 25 -12.23 4.96 -4.44
N MET A 26 -13.04 4.76 -5.47
CA MET A 26 -14.36 4.12 -5.39
C MET A 26 -14.30 2.72 -5.98
N GLY A 27 -14.97 1.76 -5.33
CA GLY A 27 -15.09 0.39 -5.81
C GLY A 27 -16.38 -0.26 -5.31
N THR A 28 -16.42 -1.59 -5.33
CA THR A 28 -17.55 -2.40 -4.86
C THR A 28 -17.16 -3.40 -3.77
N ASP A 29 -18.01 -3.57 -2.76
CA ASP A 29 -17.86 -4.60 -1.73
C ASP A 29 -18.31 -5.98 -2.25
N GLN A 30 -18.10 -7.01 -1.44
CA GLN A 30 -18.54 -8.38 -1.75
C GLN A 30 -20.05 -8.57 -1.97
N ASN A 31 -20.87 -7.59 -1.60
CA ASN A 31 -22.32 -7.59 -1.79
C ASN A 31 -22.75 -6.68 -2.97
N GLY A 32 -21.79 -6.06 -3.68
CA GLY A 32 -22.04 -5.13 -4.77
C GLY A 32 -22.36 -3.69 -4.34
N ASN A 33 -22.22 -3.37 -3.05
CA ASN A 33 -22.42 -2.00 -2.58
C ASN A 33 -21.17 -1.15 -2.87
N ALA A 34 -21.38 0.14 -3.12
CA ALA A 34 -20.26 1.06 -3.26
C ALA A 34 -19.40 1.11 -1.98
N CYS A 35 -18.08 1.06 -2.15
CA CYS A 35 -17.11 1.20 -1.08
C CYS A 35 -16.06 2.25 -1.44
N LYS A 36 -15.51 2.92 -0.42
CA LYS A 36 -14.63 4.08 -0.58
C LYS A 36 -13.34 3.90 0.20
N VAL A 37 -12.22 4.14 -0.47
CA VAL A 37 -10.88 4.21 0.12
C VAL A 37 -10.36 5.63 -0.12
N VAL A 38 -9.85 6.30 0.90
CA VAL A 38 -9.28 7.65 0.73
C VAL A 38 -7.83 7.66 1.15
N ILE A 39 -6.93 7.91 0.21
CA ILE A 39 -5.51 8.15 0.50
C ILE A 39 -5.36 9.62 0.89
N LYS A 40 -4.96 9.88 2.14
CA LYS A 40 -4.84 11.22 2.72
C LYS A 40 -3.46 11.82 2.52
N GLY A 41 -2.42 11.00 2.53
CA GLY A 41 -1.05 11.48 2.42
C GLY A 41 -0.02 10.37 2.43
N VAL A 42 1.19 10.74 2.03
CA VAL A 42 2.37 9.88 2.04
C VAL A 42 3.46 10.57 2.85
N THR A 43 4.05 9.85 3.78
CA THR A 43 5.17 10.29 4.59
C THR A 43 6.27 9.22 4.57
N PHE A 44 7.46 9.58 5.03
CA PHE A 44 8.56 8.64 5.18
C PHE A 44 9.02 8.62 6.63
N THR A 45 9.36 7.43 7.13
CA THR A 45 9.83 7.24 8.52
C THR A 45 11.12 8.00 8.80
N ASN A 46 11.92 8.28 7.77
CA ASN A 46 13.13 9.07 7.79
C ASN A 46 13.28 9.84 6.47
N ASN A 47 14.43 10.48 6.25
CA ASN A 47 14.69 11.26 5.04
C ASN A 47 15.00 10.41 3.80
N GLU A 48 15.01 9.08 3.91
CA GLU A 48 15.32 8.17 2.82
C GLU A 48 14.03 7.77 2.07
N HIS A 49 13.95 8.20 0.82
CA HIS A 49 12.83 7.90 -0.07
C HIS A 49 12.92 6.48 -0.62
N HIS A 50 12.53 5.51 0.21
CA HIS A 50 12.53 4.08 -0.11
C HIS A 50 11.16 3.47 0.23
N PRO A 51 10.61 2.52 -0.55
CA PRO A 51 9.27 1.96 -0.27
C PRO A 51 9.14 1.30 1.11
N LEU A 52 10.22 0.74 1.66
CA LEU A 52 10.21 0.20 3.04
C LEU A 52 10.15 1.28 4.13
N ASN A 53 10.39 2.55 3.79
CA ASN A 53 10.28 3.68 4.71
C ASN A 53 8.97 4.46 4.49
N GLU A 54 8.22 4.13 3.43
CA GLU A 54 7.00 4.80 3.03
C GLU A 54 5.84 4.43 3.95
N ASN A 55 5.14 5.47 4.42
CA ASN A 55 3.95 5.39 5.24
C ASN A 55 2.81 6.11 4.55
N VAL A 56 1.72 5.39 4.29
CA VAL A 56 0.56 5.91 3.57
C VAL A 56 -0.61 6.01 4.54
N GLU A 57 -1.17 7.21 4.71
CA GLU A 57 -2.35 7.42 5.53
C GLU A 57 -3.61 7.18 4.71
N ILE A 58 -4.44 6.22 5.14
CA ILE A 58 -5.60 5.77 4.38
C ILE A 58 -6.84 5.69 5.28
N GLU A 59 -7.92 6.35 4.88
CA GLU A 59 -9.26 6.18 5.45
C GLU A 59 -9.91 4.92 4.84
N VAL A 60 -10.20 3.93 5.68
CA VAL A 60 -10.64 2.59 5.23
C VAL A 60 -12.18 2.46 5.21
N PRO A 61 -12.76 1.71 4.24
CA PRO A 61 -14.21 1.65 4.01
C PRO A 61 -15.00 1.01 5.16
N PHE A 62 -14.41 0.07 5.90
CA PHE A 62 -15.18 -0.80 6.82
C PHE A 62 -15.35 -0.22 8.23
N HIS A 63 -14.53 0.76 8.60
CA HIS A 63 -14.49 1.32 9.96
C HIS A 63 -14.40 2.86 9.98
N ALA A 64 -14.31 3.52 8.81
CA ALA A 64 -14.15 4.97 8.67
C ALA A 64 -13.00 5.53 9.55
N GLN A 65 -11.93 4.75 9.69
CA GLN A 65 -10.75 5.11 10.47
C GLN A 65 -9.58 5.35 9.53
N THR A 66 -8.76 6.35 9.84
CA THR A 66 -7.46 6.52 9.20
C THR A 66 -6.48 5.52 9.79
N ARG A 67 -5.73 4.84 8.92
CA ARG A 67 -4.68 3.90 9.29
C ARG A 67 -3.43 4.20 8.48
N THR A 68 -2.27 3.92 9.07
CA THR A 68 -0.98 3.98 8.38
C THR A 68 -0.69 2.62 7.76
N PHE A 69 -0.41 2.62 6.46
CA PHE A 69 -0.01 1.46 5.69
C PHE A 69 1.45 1.57 5.27
N SER A 70 2.13 0.44 5.16
CA SER A 70 3.51 0.35 4.70
C SER A 70 3.73 -0.90 3.84
N HIS A 71 4.79 -0.90 3.04
CA HIS A 71 5.20 -2.09 2.30
C HIS A 71 5.82 -3.13 3.24
N LEU A 72 5.40 -4.40 3.09
CA LEU A 72 6.06 -5.50 3.79
C LEU A 72 7.44 -5.78 3.18
N ALA A 73 8.42 -6.09 4.04
CA ALA A 73 9.72 -6.55 3.60
C ALA A 73 9.68 -8.03 3.20
N ILE A 74 10.27 -8.34 2.05
CA ILE A 74 10.62 -9.69 1.61
C ILE A 74 12.10 -9.87 1.94
N VAL A 75 12.39 -10.76 2.90
CA VAL A 75 13.74 -11.12 3.33
C VAL A 75 14.10 -12.46 2.69
N ASP A 76 15.16 -12.47 1.88
CA ASP A 76 15.75 -13.69 1.30
C ASP A 76 17.16 -13.86 1.87
N GLU A 77 17.27 -14.67 2.92
CA GLU A 77 18.53 -14.96 3.60
C GLU A 77 19.53 -15.66 2.68
N SER A 78 19.04 -16.54 1.79
CA SER A 78 19.90 -17.30 0.88
C SER A 78 20.64 -16.41 -0.12
N LYS A 79 20.04 -15.27 -0.46
CA LYS A 79 20.62 -14.26 -1.37
C LYS A 79 21.18 -13.04 -0.65
N GLY A 80 20.98 -12.94 0.68
CA GLY A 80 21.35 -11.75 1.45
C GLY A 80 20.63 -10.49 0.97
N THR A 81 19.35 -10.60 0.58
CA THR A 81 18.59 -9.46 0.03
C THR A 81 17.35 -9.13 0.85
N VAL A 82 17.04 -7.83 0.95
CA VAL A 82 15.78 -7.31 1.48
C VAL A 82 15.14 -6.41 0.44
N ARG A 83 13.88 -6.68 0.08
CA ARG A 83 13.13 -5.94 -0.94
C ARG A 83 11.71 -5.64 -0.46
N PRO A 84 11.09 -4.53 -0.87
CA PRO A 84 9.67 -4.31 -0.60
C PRO A 84 8.79 -5.25 -1.44
N LYS A 85 7.69 -5.71 -0.86
CA LYS A 85 6.53 -6.23 -1.60
C LYS A 85 5.78 -5.05 -2.20
N LYS A 86 6.15 -4.65 -3.41
CA LYS A 86 5.74 -3.38 -4.04
C LYS A 86 4.24 -3.30 -4.35
N GLU A 87 3.62 -4.45 -4.56
CA GLU A 87 2.23 -4.57 -4.97
C GLU A 87 1.27 -4.54 -3.79
N ILE A 88 1.77 -4.54 -2.55
CA ILE A 88 0.93 -4.54 -1.35
C ILE A 88 1.43 -3.50 -0.34
N LEU A 89 0.50 -2.66 0.06
CA LEU A 89 0.56 -1.87 1.28
C LEU A 89 -0.28 -2.55 2.35
N SER A 90 0.22 -2.62 3.58
CA SER A 90 -0.49 -3.30 4.67
C SER A 90 -0.48 -2.52 5.97
N SER A 91 -1.52 -2.72 6.78
CA SER A 91 -1.63 -2.22 8.15
C SER A 91 -2.11 -3.36 9.02
N VAL A 92 -1.33 -3.74 10.05
CA VAL A 92 -1.64 -4.88 10.93
C VAL A 92 -1.75 -4.39 12.36
N ASN A 93 -2.75 -4.87 13.09
CA ASN A 93 -2.93 -4.58 14.50
C ASN A 93 -3.41 -5.81 15.26
N THR A 94 -3.16 -5.86 16.56
CA THR A 94 -3.75 -6.87 17.43
C THR A 94 -5.21 -6.54 17.72
N THR A 95 -5.98 -7.56 18.08
CA THR A 95 -7.34 -7.45 18.62
C THR A 95 -7.40 -8.18 19.97
N SER A 96 -8.52 -8.11 20.68
CA SER A 96 -8.71 -8.86 21.94
C SER A 96 -8.72 -10.39 21.76
N VAL A 97 -8.95 -10.86 20.54
CA VAL A 97 -9.10 -12.27 20.19
C VAL A 97 -8.04 -12.78 19.20
N GLY A 98 -7.27 -11.88 18.59
CA GLY A 98 -6.24 -12.24 17.63
C GLY A 98 -5.58 -11.04 16.97
N ALA A 99 -5.69 -10.98 15.64
CA ALA A 99 -5.10 -9.92 14.85
C ALA A 99 -6.06 -9.49 13.73
N ALA A 100 -5.90 -8.26 13.27
CA ALA A 100 -6.56 -7.76 12.09
C ALA A 100 -5.53 -7.15 11.15
N ALA A 101 -5.80 -7.24 9.86
CA ALA A 101 -4.97 -6.70 8.81
C ALA A 101 -5.83 -6.00 7.76
N TYR A 102 -5.31 -4.91 7.24
CA TYR A 102 -5.72 -4.34 5.97
C TYR A 102 -4.62 -4.56 4.96
N GLU A 103 -4.99 -4.98 3.76
CA GLU A 103 -4.10 -5.00 2.61
C GLU A 103 -4.71 -4.18 1.48
N LEU A 104 -3.94 -3.24 0.95
CA LEU A 104 -4.25 -2.52 -0.28
C LEU A 104 -3.33 -3.08 -1.38
N THR A 105 -3.94 -3.76 -2.34
CA THR A 105 -3.27 -4.21 -3.56
C THR A 105 -3.14 -3.05 -4.54
N MET A 106 -1.93 -2.92 -5.06
CA MET A 106 -1.50 -1.96 -6.05
C MET A 106 -1.25 -2.70 -7.37
N ASP A 107 -1.76 -2.18 -8.48
CA ASP A 107 -1.40 -2.61 -9.83
C ASP A 107 -0.60 -1.51 -10.56
N SER A 108 -0.46 -1.63 -11.89
CA SER A 108 0.28 -0.66 -12.69
C SER A 108 -0.38 0.72 -12.79
N VAL A 109 -1.66 0.84 -12.49
CA VAL A 109 -2.45 2.09 -12.59
C VAL A 109 -2.82 2.68 -11.24
N GLY A 110 -2.74 1.90 -10.15
CA GLY A 110 -2.95 2.39 -8.80
C GLY A 110 -3.53 1.34 -7.85
N PRO A 111 -4.18 1.76 -6.76
CA PRO A 111 -4.90 0.87 -5.87
C PRO A 111 -6.04 0.17 -6.61
N SER A 112 -6.09 -1.16 -6.55
CA SER A 112 -7.09 -1.97 -7.26
C SER A 112 -8.03 -2.74 -6.34
N LYS A 113 -7.56 -3.07 -5.13
CA LYS A 113 -8.34 -3.84 -4.15
C LYS A 113 -7.89 -3.53 -2.73
N MET A 114 -8.86 -3.38 -1.83
CA MET A 114 -8.63 -3.42 -0.38
C MET A 114 -9.28 -4.66 0.23
N VAL A 115 -8.56 -5.31 1.13
CA VAL A 115 -9.04 -6.42 1.94
C VAL A 115 -8.86 -6.07 3.41
N TYR A 116 -9.90 -6.28 4.21
CA TYR A 116 -9.80 -6.38 5.66
C TYR A 116 -9.92 -7.84 6.06
N MET A 117 -9.02 -8.28 6.93
CA MET A 117 -9.00 -9.62 7.49
C MET A 117 -8.98 -9.51 9.01
N GLU A 118 -9.80 -10.31 9.68
CA GLU A 118 -9.74 -10.51 11.11
C GLU A 118 -9.51 -11.99 11.38
N ASP A 119 -8.40 -12.31 12.04
CA ASP A 119 -8.05 -13.66 12.43
C ASP A 119 -8.25 -13.82 13.95
N ASN A 120 -9.18 -14.69 14.32
CA ASN A 120 -9.41 -15.09 15.69
C ASN A 120 -8.71 -16.43 15.95
N TYR A 121 -7.51 -16.38 16.54
CA TYR A 121 -6.74 -17.60 16.82
C TYR A 121 -7.37 -18.47 17.92
N LYS A 122 -8.30 -17.92 18.72
CA LYS A 122 -9.03 -18.66 19.76
C LYS A 122 -10.21 -19.45 19.20
N ASP A 123 -10.87 -18.91 18.17
CA ASP A 123 -11.94 -19.57 17.43
C ASP A 123 -11.93 -19.11 15.96
N ARG A 124 -11.32 -19.92 15.11
CA ARG A 124 -11.16 -19.60 13.68
C ARG A 124 -12.47 -19.54 12.92
N ALA A 125 -13.57 -20.10 13.45
CA ALA A 125 -14.88 -19.99 12.82
C ALA A 125 -15.43 -18.56 12.89
N GLN A 126 -14.88 -17.72 13.77
CA GLN A 126 -15.22 -16.30 13.91
C GLN A 126 -14.29 -15.37 13.12
N SER A 127 -13.26 -15.90 12.46
CA SER A 127 -12.42 -15.11 11.56
C SER A 127 -13.27 -14.58 10.39
N SER A 128 -12.97 -13.37 9.91
CA SER A 128 -13.77 -12.74 8.86
C SER A 128 -12.89 -12.03 7.83
N MET A 129 -13.45 -11.85 6.63
CA MET A 129 -12.83 -11.12 5.55
C MET A 129 -13.85 -10.19 4.91
N LYS A 130 -13.44 -8.95 4.63
CA LYS A 130 -14.23 -7.97 3.88
C LYS A 130 -13.40 -7.45 2.71
N THR A 131 -14.02 -7.22 1.57
CA THR A 131 -13.34 -6.72 0.37
C THR A 131 -13.96 -5.44 -0.15
N CYS A 132 -13.13 -4.63 -0.81
CA CYS A 132 -13.51 -3.49 -1.63
C CYS A 132 -12.65 -3.60 -2.89
N SER A 133 -13.25 -4.00 -4.01
CA SER A 133 -12.55 -4.35 -5.26
C SER A 133 -12.88 -3.35 -6.36
N GLU A 134 -12.15 -3.43 -7.48
CA GLU A 134 -12.35 -2.56 -8.64
C GLU A 134 -12.19 -1.08 -8.27
N LEU A 135 -11.21 -0.80 -7.40
CA LEU A 135 -10.91 0.56 -6.98
C LEU A 135 -10.46 1.39 -8.18
N LEU A 136 -11.13 2.53 -8.38
CA LEU A 136 -10.83 3.50 -9.42
C LEU A 136 -10.74 4.89 -8.80
N PHE A 137 -9.75 5.67 -9.23
CA PHE A 137 -9.58 7.04 -8.77
C PHE A 137 -10.74 7.93 -9.22
N THR A 138 -11.32 8.68 -8.29
CA THR A 138 -12.45 9.59 -8.55
C THR A 138 -12.15 11.05 -8.22
N GLY A 139 -10.93 11.37 -7.76
CA GLY A 139 -10.51 12.73 -7.44
C GLY A 139 -10.37 13.04 -5.95
N ASN A 140 -10.02 14.29 -5.67
CA ASN A 140 -9.84 14.87 -4.33
C ASN A 140 -11.04 15.71 -3.89
#